data_AF-A0A3C0NMJ8-F1
#
_entry.id   AF-A0A3C0NMJ8-F1
#
_cell.length_a   1.000
_cell.length_b   1.000
_cell.length_c   1.000
_cell.angle_alpha   90.00
_cell.angle_beta   90.00
_cell.angle_gamma   90.00
#
_symmetry.space_group_name_H-M   'P 1'
#
loop_
_entity.id
_entity.type
_entity.pdbx_description
1 polymer ?
#
loop_
_entity_poly.entity_id
_entity_poly.type
_entity_poly.pdbx_seq_one_letter_code
_entity_poly.pdbx_strand_id
1 'polypeptide(L)'
;MNGKNKKAAQVLQHQDGEGKQLTMPSVRLPEKKHSMGGTEKQGSITSLLPSGAERAVSLRRLAEITGLSEREVRRSIQRERMNGAAICEAGAGYFLAETDEERRRWVRSMRGRARQILRAARAVERGCDTIE
;
A
#
# COMPACT_ATOMS: atom_id res chain seq x y z
N MET A 1 51.29 34.16 -24.50
CA MET A 1 51.57 33.46 -25.77
C MET A 1 52.69 32.46 -25.53
N ASN A 2 52.59 31.27 -26.14
CA ASN A 2 53.53 30.13 -26.16
C ASN A 2 53.81 29.41 -24.82
N GLY A 3 53.64 28.10 -24.64
CA GLY A 3 53.33 27.00 -25.54
C GLY A 3 54.43 25.92 -25.55
N LYS A 4 54.09 24.72 -25.03
CA LYS A 4 54.61 23.37 -25.39
C LYS A 4 56.02 23.04 -24.80
N ASN A 5 56.39 21.83 -24.31
CA ASN A 5 55.87 20.47 -24.49
C ASN A 5 56.69 19.42 -23.67
N LYS A 6 56.07 18.25 -23.39
CA LYS A 6 56.64 16.85 -23.31
C LYS A 6 57.58 16.51 -22.13
N LYS A 7 57.53 15.35 -21.45
CA LYS A 7 57.32 13.93 -21.88
C LYS A 7 56.72 13.04 -20.76
N ALA A 8 56.12 11.92 -21.19
CA ALA A 8 55.62 10.80 -20.38
C ALA A 8 56.72 9.79 -19.95
N ALA A 9 56.49 9.07 -18.84
CA ALA A 9 56.55 7.60 -18.74
C ALA A 9 56.23 7.10 -17.30
N GLN A 10 55.27 6.17 -17.21
CA GLN A 10 55.17 4.95 -16.35
C GLN A 10 55.38 5.10 -14.82
N VAL A 11 54.53 4.56 -13.95
CA VAL A 11 54.38 3.11 -13.72
C VAL A 11 53.00 2.80 -13.10
N LEU A 12 52.38 1.79 -13.70
CA LEU A 12 51.27 0.97 -13.25
C LEU A 12 51.59 0.28 -11.93
N GLN A 13 50.82 0.48 -10.85
CA GLN A 13 50.48 -0.59 -9.90
C GLN A 13 49.06 -0.37 -9.35
N HIS A 14 48.14 -1.16 -9.89
CA HIS A 14 46.86 -1.49 -9.29
C HIS A 14 47.11 -2.35 -8.07
N GLN A 15 46.37 -2.14 -6.97
CA GLN A 15 45.88 -3.26 -6.17
C GLN A 15 44.46 -2.95 -5.69
N ASP A 16 43.53 -3.62 -6.37
CA ASP A 16 42.11 -3.71 -6.10
C ASP A 16 41.87 -4.57 -4.84
N GLY A 17 40.95 -4.10 -4.00
CA GLY A 17 40.44 -4.83 -2.84
C GLY A 17 39.02 -4.40 -2.48
N GLU A 18 38.18 -4.18 -3.48
CA GLU A 18 36.77 -3.81 -3.27
C GLU A 18 35.95 -5.05 -2.91
N GLY A 19 35.25 -4.96 -1.78
CA GLY A 19 34.35 -5.97 -1.27
C GLY A 19 33.29 -6.36 -2.29
N LYS A 20 33.20 -7.65 -2.60
CA LYS A 20 32.19 -8.22 -3.49
C LYS A 20 30.80 -8.05 -2.85
N GLN A 21 30.12 -6.96 -3.18
CA GLN A 21 28.68 -6.86 -2.97
C GLN A 21 27.98 -7.68 -4.05
N LEU A 22 27.39 -8.80 -3.62
CA LEU A 22 26.54 -9.67 -4.44
C LEU A 22 25.39 -8.82 -5.02
N THR A 23 25.50 -8.44 -6.29
CA THR A 23 24.45 -7.75 -7.03
C THR A 23 23.45 -8.80 -7.51
N MET A 24 22.29 -8.86 -6.88
CA MET A 24 21.16 -9.64 -7.40
C MET A 24 20.63 -8.98 -8.68
N PRO A 25 20.37 -9.72 -9.77
CA PRO A 25 19.79 -9.15 -10.97
C PRO A 25 18.39 -8.62 -10.68
N SER A 26 18.21 -7.32 -10.94
CA SER A 26 16.94 -6.61 -10.82
C SER A 26 15.91 -7.21 -11.79
N VAL A 27 14.99 -8.01 -11.25
CA VAL A 27 13.79 -8.43 -11.97
C VAL A 27 12.96 -7.17 -12.22
N ARG A 28 12.91 -6.71 -13.47
CA ARG A 28 12.03 -5.61 -13.90
C ARG A 28 10.58 -6.09 -13.81
N LEU A 29 9.95 -5.84 -12.68
CA LEU A 29 8.50 -5.83 -12.58
C LEU A 29 7.97 -4.67 -13.46
N PRO A 30 6.95 -4.88 -14.30
CA PRO A 30 6.31 -3.78 -15.00
C PRO A 30 5.65 -2.85 -13.97
N GLU A 31 6.21 -1.65 -13.81
CA GLU A 31 5.57 -0.57 -13.05
C GLU A 31 4.28 -0.18 -13.75
N LYS A 32 3.17 -0.78 -13.31
CA LYS A 32 1.84 -0.30 -13.67
C LYS A 32 1.68 1.08 -13.02
N LYS A 33 1.96 2.13 -13.81
CA LYS A 33 1.76 3.54 -13.46
C LYS A 33 0.25 3.75 -13.19
N HIS A 34 -0.20 3.51 -11.96
CA HIS A 34 -1.50 4.01 -11.52
C HIS A 34 -1.30 5.50 -11.25
N SER A 35 -1.55 6.29 -12.30
CA SER A 35 -1.49 7.75 -12.29
C SER A 35 -2.17 8.30 -11.03
N MET A 36 -1.41 9.06 -10.23
CA MET A 36 -1.98 10.05 -9.34
C MET A 36 -2.46 11.21 -10.23
N GLY A 37 -3.78 11.38 -10.35
CA GLY A 37 -4.35 12.52 -11.05
C GLY A 37 -5.85 12.58 -10.85
N GLY A 38 -6.31 13.61 -10.13
CA GLY A 38 -7.73 13.87 -9.89
C GLY A 38 -7.98 14.75 -8.67
N THR A 39 -7.30 15.90 -8.59
CA THR A 39 -7.82 17.04 -7.83
C THR A 39 -8.82 17.75 -8.75
N GLU A 40 -10.11 17.51 -8.57
CA GLU A 40 -11.17 18.49 -8.84
C GLU A 40 -12.52 17.96 -8.33
N LYS A 41 -12.85 18.34 -7.09
CA LYS A 41 -14.18 18.25 -6.45
C LYS A 41 -14.84 16.86 -6.31
N GLN A 42 -14.08 15.77 -6.20
CA GLN A 42 -14.62 14.55 -5.58
C GLN A 42 -14.66 14.77 -4.06
N GLY A 43 -15.86 14.95 -3.50
CA GLY A 43 -16.04 14.98 -2.04
C GLY A 43 -15.36 13.76 -1.39
N SER A 44 -14.91 13.90 -0.14
CA SER A 44 -14.32 12.79 0.61
C SER A 44 -15.23 11.56 0.52
N ILE A 45 -14.68 10.35 0.44
CA ILE A 45 -15.50 9.12 0.46
C ILE A 45 -16.44 9.10 1.68
N THR A 46 -16.03 9.73 2.78
CA THR A 46 -16.88 9.88 3.96
C THR A 46 -18.19 10.61 3.68
N SER A 47 -18.21 11.63 2.81
CA SER A 47 -19.43 12.36 2.48
C SER A 47 -20.41 11.55 1.61
N LEU A 48 -19.95 10.44 1.05
CA LEU A 48 -20.78 9.53 0.23
C LEU A 48 -21.37 8.37 1.05
N LEU A 49 -20.90 8.20 2.30
CA LEU A 49 -21.30 7.10 3.15
C LEU A 49 -22.40 7.55 4.13
N PRO A 50 -23.51 6.82 4.21
CA PRO A 50 -24.49 7.02 5.26
C PRO A 50 -23.95 6.50 6.60
N SER A 51 -24.51 7.04 7.68
CA SER A 51 -24.31 6.53 9.03
C SER A 51 -25.17 5.28 9.29
N GLY A 52 -24.63 4.37 10.09
CA GLY A 52 -25.33 3.17 10.57
C GLY A 52 -25.22 1.98 9.61
N ALA A 53 -25.11 0.77 10.18
CA ALA A 53 -24.92 -0.46 9.41
C ALA A 53 -26.09 -0.79 8.45
N GLU A 54 -27.31 -0.38 8.80
CA GLU A 54 -28.53 -0.64 8.01
C GLU A 54 -28.50 0.02 6.64
N ARG A 55 -27.75 1.13 6.50
CA ARG A 55 -27.67 1.91 5.27
C ARG A 55 -26.41 1.63 4.46
N ALA A 56 -25.68 0.56 4.78
CA ALA A 56 -24.40 0.25 4.16
C ALA A 56 -24.47 0.26 2.63
N VAL A 57 -23.46 0.88 2.01
CA VAL A 57 -23.35 1.04 0.56
C VAL A 57 -22.34 0.03 0.01
N SER A 58 -22.73 -0.69 -1.03
CA SER A 58 -21.86 -1.67 -1.68
C SER A 58 -20.67 -1.01 -2.36
N LEU A 59 -19.57 -1.76 -2.50
CA LEU A 59 -18.36 -1.25 -3.17
C LEU A 59 -18.64 -0.84 -4.63
N ARG A 60 -19.42 -1.66 -5.33
CA ARG A 60 -19.84 -1.40 -6.71
C ARG A 60 -20.59 -0.07 -6.81
N ARG A 61 -21.51 0.19 -5.88
CA ARG A 61 -22.25 1.45 -5.86
C ARG A 61 -21.34 2.66 -5.60
N LEU A 62 -20.35 2.52 -4.72
CA LEU A 62 -19.34 3.57 -4.50
C LEU A 62 -18.49 3.81 -5.75
N ALA A 63 -18.10 2.76 -6.48
CA ALA A 63 -17.38 2.89 -7.74
C ALA A 63 -18.22 3.62 -8.81
N GLU A 64 -19.51 3.29 -8.93
CA GLU A 64 -20.44 3.97 -9.83
C GLU A 64 -20.60 5.47 -9.50
N ILE A 65 -20.75 5.82 -8.22
CA ILE A 65 -20.94 7.22 -7.79
C ILE A 65 -19.66 8.04 -7.97
N THR A 66 -18.49 7.44 -7.71
CA THR A 66 -17.20 8.13 -7.77
C THR A 66 -16.56 8.14 -9.15
N GLY A 67 -17.00 7.27 -10.07
CA GLY A 67 -16.34 7.03 -11.35
C GLY A 67 -14.98 6.34 -11.22
N LEU A 68 -14.60 5.88 -10.03
CA LEU A 68 -13.32 5.23 -9.75
C LEU A 68 -13.43 3.72 -9.89
N SER A 69 -12.30 3.05 -10.13
CA SER A 69 -12.27 1.59 -10.00
C SER A 69 -12.48 1.16 -8.55
N GLU A 70 -13.05 -0.02 -8.34
CA GLU A 70 -13.24 -0.59 -6.99
C GLU A 70 -11.94 -0.63 -6.17
N ARG A 71 -10.81 -0.86 -6.84
CA ARG A 71 -9.48 -0.85 -6.22
C ARG A 71 -9.12 0.54 -5.69
N GLU A 72 -9.43 1.59 -6.43
CA GLU A 72 -9.18 2.98 -6.02
C GLU A 72 -10.12 3.40 -4.90
N VAL A 73 -11.39 2.99 -4.96
CA VAL A 73 -12.35 3.21 -3.85
C VAL A 73 -11.82 2.59 -2.55
N ARG A 74 -11.35 1.34 -2.59
CA ARG A 74 -10.73 0.68 -1.42
C ARG A 74 -9.50 1.43 -0.90
N ARG A 75 -8.64 1.94 -1.79
CA ARG A 75 -7.46 2.75 -1.39
C ARG A 75 -7.89 4.05 -0.71
N SER A 76 -8.87 4.74 -1.28
CA SER A 76 -9.40 5.98 -0.72
C SER A 76 -10.07 5.74 0.64
N ILE A 77 -10.87 4.68 0.80
CA ILE A 77 -11.42 4.27 2.11
C ILE A 77 -10.30 4.03 3.11
N GLN A 78 -9.24 3.31 2.72
CA GLN A 78 -8.12 3.03 3.61
C GLN A 78 -7.42 4.32 4.03
N ARG A 79 -7.18 5.26 3.10
CA ARG A 79 -6.59 6.56 3.41
C ARG A 79 -7.42 7.31 4.45
N GLU A 80 -8.73 7.39 4.24
CA GLU A 80 -9.63 8.08 5.17
C GLU A 80 -9.67 7.39 6.55
N ARG A 81 -9.63 6.06 6.60
CA ARG A 81 -9.48 5.32 7.87
C ARG A 81 -8.18 5.67 8.59
N MET A 82 -7.07 5.82 7.88
CA MET A 82 -5.80 6.24 8.49
C MET A 82 -5.83 7.69 8.99
N ASN A 83 -6.68 8.53 8.38
CA ASN A 83 -6.95 9.89 8.84
C ASN A 83 -7.96 9.95 10.01
N GLY A 84 -8.43 8.79 10.51
CA GLY A 84 -9.32 8.71 11.67
C GLY A 84 -10.81 8.59 11.35
N ALA A 85 -11.21 8.50 10.08
CA ALA A 85 -12.61 8.33 9.73
C ALA A 85 -13.15 6.97 10.20
N ALA A 86 -14.31 6.98 10.88
CA ALA A 86 -14.96 5.79 11.44
C ALA A 86 -15.72 4.97 10.37
N ILE A 87 -15.06 4.67 9.25
CA ILE A 87 -15.63 3.89 8.15
C ILE A 87 -15.59 2.40 8.51
N CYS A 88 -16.76 1.83 8.76
CA CYS A 88 -16.97 0.42 9.05
C CYS A 88 -17.23 -0.39 7.76
N GLU A 89 -17.04 -1.71 7.85
CA GLU A 89 -17.36 -2.65 6.78
C GLU A 89 -18.09 -3.85 7.39
N ALA A 90 -19.24 -4.19 6.83
CA ALA A 90 -20.02 -5.38 7.14
C ALA A 90 -20.44 -6.05 5.83
N GLY A 91 -20.96 -7.28 5.88
CA GLY A 91 -21.26 -8.07 4.66
C GLY A 91 -22.10 -7.36 3.60
N ALA A 92 -22.89 -6.33 3.96
CA ALA A 92 -23.68 -5.50 3.04
C ALA A 92 -22.89 -4.36 2.35
N GLY A 93 -21.74 -3.92 2.88
CA GLY A 93 -20.95 -2.83 2.33
C GLY A 93 -20.24 -1.96 3.36
N TYR A 94 -20.03 -0.68 2.99
CA TYR A 94 -19.36 0.33 3.79
C TYR A 94 -20.35 1.35 4.37
N PHE A 95 -20.07 1.83 5.57
CA PHE A 95 -20.89 2.82 6.27
C PHE A 95 -20.04 3.59 7.29
N LEU A 96 -20.54 4.73 7.78
CA LEU A 96 -19.95 5.42 8.92
C LEU A 96 -20.58 4.89 10.21
N ALA A 97 -19.76 4.66 11.24
CA ALA A 97 -20.29 4.31 12.56
C ALA A 97 -21.18 5.43 13.08
N GLU A 98 -22.45 5.12 13.34
CA GLU A 98 -23.39 6.03 13.99
C GLU A 98 -23.23 5.98 15.51
N THR A 99 -22.91 4.79 16.04
CA THR A 99 -22.77 4.54 17.47
C THR A 99 -21.36 4.12 17.88
N ASP A 100 -21.07 4.33 19.16
CA ASP A 100 -19.82 3.90 19.79
C ASP A 100 -19.66 2.38 19.73
N GLU A 101 -20.77 1.65 19.84
CA GLU A 101 -20.85 0.19 19.76
C GLU A 101 -20.44 -0.32 18.38
N GLU A 102 -20.94 0.31 17.32
CA GLU A 102 -20.56 -0.02 15.94
C GLU A 102 -19.06 0.20 15.72
N ARG A 103 -18.54 1.36 16.15
CA ARG A 103 -17.11 1.67 16.07
C ARG A 103 -16.28 0.62 16.81
N ARG A 104 -16.63 0.31 18.07
CA ARG A 104 -15.91 -0.68 18.89
C ARG A 104 -15.99 -2.08 18.29
N ARG A 105 -17.16 -2.49 17.78
CA ARG A 105 -17.35 -3.78 17.10
C ARG A 105 -16.44 -3.89 15.87
N TRP A 106 -16.37 -2.83 15.07
CA TRP A 106 -15.50 -2.79 13.90
C TRP A 106 -14.02 -2.87 14.27
N VAL A 107 -13.56 -2.09 15.26
CA VAL A 107 -12.17 -2.14 15.76
C VAL A 107 -11.82 -3.54 16.27
N ARG A 108 -12.73 -4.20 17.01
CA ARG A 108 -12.53 -5.59 17.45
C ARG A 108 -12.39 -6.55 16.27
N SER A 109 -13.25 -6.44 15.26
CA SER A 109 -13.18 -7.24 14.03
C SER A 109 -11.84 -7.01 13.28
N MET A 110 -11.42 -5.76 13.12
CA MET A 110 -10.16 -5.41 12.47
C MET A 110 -8.95 -6.02 13.20
N ARG A 111 -8.91 -5.95 14.53
CA ARG A 111 -7.88 -6.61 15.34
C ARG A 111 -7.91 -8.13 15.21
N GLY A 112 -9.10 -8.73 15.11
CA GLY A 112 -9.26 -10.15 14.85
C GLY A 112 -8.66 -10.57 13.51
N ARG A 113 -8.97 -9.84 12.44
CA ARG A 113 -8.41 -10.06 11.10
C ARG A 113 -6.89 -9.90 11.09
N ALA A 114 -6.35 -8.86 11.74
CA ALA A 114 -4.91 -8.67 11.86
C ALA A 114 -4.22 -9.88 12.51
N ARG A 115 -4.79 -10.43 13.59
CA ARG A 115 -4.27 -11.65 14.22
C ARG A 115 -4.33 -12.86 13.30
N GLN A 116 -5.40 -13.03 12.51
CA GLN A 116 -5.47 -14.13 11.53
C GLN A 116 -4.38 -14.01 10.47
N ILE A 117 -4.16 -12.80 9.92
CA ILE A 117 -3.11 -12.56 8.94
C ILE A 117 -1.73 -12.93 9.51
N LEU A 118 -1.43 -12.49 10.74
CA LEU A 118 -0.18 -12.84 11.41
C LEU A 118 -0.04 -14.35 11.68
N ARG A 119 -1.13 -15.03 12.05
CA ARG A 119 -1.13 -16.49 12.25
C ARG A 119 -0.87 -17.22 10.94
N ALA A 120 -1.47 -16.78 9.84
CA ALA A 120 -1.25 -17.36 8.51
C ALA A 120 0.22 -17.18 8.07
N ALA A 121 0.79 -15.98 8.21
CA ALA A 121 2.21 -15.74 7.93
C ALA A 121 3.12 -16.68 8.72
N ARG A 122 2.91 -16.78 10.03
CA ARG A 122 3.67 -17.70 10.89
C ARG A 122 3.52 -19.17 10.52
N ALA A 123 2.35 -19.57 10.01
CA ALA A 123 2.14 -20.95 9.57
C ALA A 123 2.93 -21.25 8.29
N VAL A 124 2.99 -20.30 7.37
CA VAL A 124 3.82 -20.40 6.15
C VAL A 124 5.31 -20.45 6.51
N GLU A 125 5.77 -19.61 7.45
CA GLU A 125 7.15 -19.62 7.94
C GLU A 125 7.54 -21.00 8.48
N ARG A 126 6.77 -21.56 9.43
CA ARG A 126 7.06 -22.90 10.01
C ARG A 126 7.00 -24.05 9.00
N GLY A 127 6.09 -23.96 8.02
CA GLY A 127 5.98 -24.96 6.96
C GLY A 127 7.19 -24.97 6.03
N CYS A 128 7.85 -23.82 5.86
CA CYS A 128 9.12 -23.72 5.12
C CYS A 128 10.29 -24.34 5.91
N ASP A 129 10.25 -24.28 7.24
CA ASP A 129 11.33 -24.77 8.12
C ASP A 129 11.33 -26.31 8.30
N THR A 130 10.28 -27.01 7.86
CA THR A 130 10.14 -28.48 8.06
C THR A 130 10.60 -29.29 6.83
N ILE A 131 11.24 -28.65 5.85
CA ILE A 131 11.80 -29.30 4.66
C ILE A 131 13.34 -29.41 4.82
N GLU A 132 13.78 -30.25 5.74
CA GLU A 132 15.17 -30.75 5.87
C GLU A 132 15.13 -32.24 6.23
#